data_AF-A0A933XHZ5-F1
#
_entry.id   AF-A0A933XHZ5-F1
#
_cell.length_a   1.000
_cell.length_b   1.000
_cell.length_c   1.000
_cell.angle_alpha   90.00
_cell.angle_beta   90.00
_cell.angle_gamma   90.00
#
_symmetry.space_group_name_H-M   'P 1'
#
loop_
_entity.id
_entity.type
_entity.pdbx_description
1 polymer ?
#
loop_
_entity_poly.entity_id
_entity_poly.type
_entity_poly.pdbx_seq_one_letter_code
_entity_poly.pdbx_strand_id
1 'polypeptide(L)'
;MEGDIEATLEDIDEKIVHVVEKVNSTTSQISQLNDKIVQLEAGFDMERASYLRDQRDQLLNELAGLMDYTWYEDDNGGVTIMTGGKGLVTPQGASTLSTAVDSEGERKLYLNGKDVTSFFTKGQLGGYMDVMDDIKDNPLINLQRLVASVINEVNIVHRQGYGIDTPSSTNNNFFDALQIYTKDYSAGAYIDSAVISNPATLTLDEYDISFTGAANYVITNHQTGATVASGAYTPGGTISFEGIDVVIDGAAAAGDSFFVSPLSNVIENFDVSLTDAELEKIAASDSDTAVSGKGNNENALRIYELYHESLSDLSGASFESYYRGIVSNVGVMSKSASDGLSFDDNMLFELQKKREEASGVSIDEEAANLIRYQRAFEAGARILKMTDELLETLINL
;
A
#
# COMPACT_ATOMS: atom_id res chain seq x y z
N MET A 1 0.08 -6.11 19.61
CA MET A 1 -0.19 -6.79 18.33
C MET A 1 -0.82 -5.83 17.32
N GLU A 2 -2.02 -5.27 17.53
CA GLU A 2 -2.53 -4.20 16.63
C GLU A 2 -1.59 -3.00 16.61
N GLY A 3 -1.24 -2.44 17.78
CA GLY A 3 -0.27 -1.34 17.85
C GLY A 3 1.11 -1.65 17.26
N ASP A 4 1.51 -2.92 17.17
CA ASP A 4 2.77 -3.30 16.48
C ASP A 4 2.59 -3.31 14.95
N ILE A 5 1.41 -3.74 14.47
CA ILE A 5 1.05 -3.70 13.04
C ILE A 5 0.87 -2.25 12.59
N GLU A 6 0.17 -1.42 13.37
CA GLU A 6 -0.02 0.00 13.08
C GLU A 6 1.32 0.75 13.07
N ALA A 7 2.19 0.52 14.06
CA ALA A 7 3.52 1.11 14.06
C ALA A 7 4.36 0.65 12.85
N THR A 8 4.17 -0.59 12.38
CA THR A 8 4.82 -1.08 11.16
C THR A 8 4.28 -0.35 9.92
N LEU A 9 2.97 -0.14 9.84
CA LEU A 9 2.34 0.61 8.75
C LEU A 9 2.80 2.07 8.74
N GLU A 10 2.91 2.71 9.91
CA GLU A 10 3.44 4.08 10.05
C GLU A 10 4.91 4.17 9.60
N ASP A 11 5.76 3.21 9.99
CA ASP A 11 7.16 3.15 9.54
C ASP A 11 7.28 2.94 8.02
N ILE A 12 6.41 2.11 7.43
CA ILE A 12 6.36 1.93 5.97
C ILE A 12 5.92 3.23 5.28
N ASP A 13 4.92 3.92 5.84
CA ASP A 13 4.41 5.19 5.35
C ASP A 13 5.51 6.27 5.33
N GLU A 14 6.29 6.39 6.40
CA GLU A 14 7.46 7.26 6.47
C GLU A 14 8.54 6.88 5.44
N LYS A 15 8.79 5.59 5.25
CA LYS A 15 9.74 5.10 4.23
C LYS A 15 9.30 5.47 2.82
N ILE A 16 8.02 5.39 2.50
CA ILE A 16 7.47 5.82 1.20
C ILE A 16 7.79 7.30 0.97
N VAL A 17 7.52 8.16 1.98
CA VAL A 17 7.83 9.59 1.90
C VAL A 17 9.32 9.82 1.62
N HIS A 18 10.20 9.16 2.36
CA HIS A 18 11.65 9.29 2.17
C HIS A 18 12.14 8.78 0.81
N VAL A 19 11.57 7.71 0.27
CA VAL A 19 11.90 7.24 -1.08
C VAL A 19 11.49 8.28 -2.12
N VAL A 20 10.32 8.91 -1.98
CA VAL A 20 9.86 9.97 -2.88
C VAL A 20 10.78 11.20 -2.82
N GLU A 21 11.27 11.58 -1.63
CA GLU A 21 12.28 12.64 -1.49
C GLU A 21 13.57 12.32 -2.24
N LYS A 22 14.05 11.07 -2.15
CA LYS A 22 15.23 10.60 -2.89
C LYS A 22 14.98 10.64 -4.41
N VAL A 23 13.84 10.13 -4.88
CA VAL A 23 13.44 10.19 -6.29
C VAL A 23 13.49 11.62 -6.81
N ASN A 24 12.93 12.58 -6.08
CA ASN A 24 12.93 13.99 -6.46
C ASN A 24 14.35 14.58 -6.50
N SER A 25 15.21 14.23 -5.53
CA SER A 25 16.61 14.64 -5.53
C SER A 25 17.37 14.08 -6.73
N THR A 26 17.26 12.77 -6.99
CA THR A 26 17.96 12.08 -8.08
C THR A 26 17.51 12.60 -9.45
N THR A 27 16.21 12.78 -9.67
CA THR A 27 15.67 13.31 -10.94
C THR A 27 16.07 14.77 -11.18
N SER A 28 16.14 15.59 -10.12
CA SER A 28 16.67 16.95 -10.20
C SER A 28 18.15 16.96 -10.61
N GLN A 29 18.97 16.09 -10.03
CA GLN A 29 20.38 15.96 -10.40
C GLN A 29 20.56 15.49 -11.85
N ILE A 30 19.77 14.51 -12.30
CA ILE A 30 19.76 14.05 -13.70
C ILE A 30 19.40 15.21 -14.64
N SER A 31 18.37 15.99 -14.32
CA SER A 31 17.99 17.17 -15.12
C SER A 31 19.13 18.18 -15.22
N GLN A 32 19.83 18.47 -14.13
CA GLN A 32 20.98 19.39 -14.13
C GLN A 32 22.16 18.85 -14.94
N LEU A 33 22.39 17.54 -14.93
CA LEU A 33 23.42 16.91 -15.77
C LEU A 33 23.02 16.95 -17.24
N ASN A 34 21.75 16.68 -17.58
CA ASN A 34 21.25 16.79 -18.94
C ASN A 34 21.48 18.19 -19.52
N ASP A 35 21.16 19.25 -18.78
CA ASP A 35 21.39 20.63 -19.23
C ASP A 35 22.87 20.90 -19.53
N LYS A 36 23.78 20.38 -18.70
CA LYS A 36 25.23 20.52 -18.89
C LYS A 36 25.75 19.71 -20.07
N ILE A 37 25.29 18.47 -20.23
CA ILE A 37 25.69 17.57 -21.32
C ILE A 37 25.30 18.21 -22.66
N VAL A 38 24.03 18.61 -22.81
CA VAL A 38 23.52 19.25 -24.03
C VAL A 38 24.32 20.51 -24.37
N GLN A 39 24.68 21.33 -23.37
CA GLN A 39 25.52 22.52 -23.58
C GLN A 39 26.96 22.20 -24.02
N LEU A 40 27.58 21.17 -23.44
CA LEU A 40 28.95 20.78 -23.78
C LEU A 40 29.04 20.14 -25.17
N GLU A 41 28.08 19.27 -25.52
CA GLU A 41 28.04 18.63 -26.84
C GLU A 41 27.75 19.65 -27.95
N ALA A 42 26.88 20.63 -27.70
CA ALA A 42 26.69 21.78 -28.60
C ALA A 42 27.96 22.63 -28.77
N GLY A 43 28.83 22.65 -27.74
CA GLY A 43 30.14 23.30 -27.74
C GLY A 43 31.29 22.44 -28.27
N PHE A 44 31.01 21.21 -28.74
CA PHE A 44 31.97 20.20 -29.18
C PHE A 44 32.99 19.73 -28.11
N ASP A 45 32.68 19.89 -26.81
CA ASP A 45 33.49 19.40 -25.69
C ASP A 45 33.06 17.98 -25.29
N MET A 46 33.35 17.01 -26.18
CA MET A 46 32.87 15.63 -26.07
C MET A 46 33.49 14.87 -24.88
N GLU A 47 34.73 15.19 -24.49
CA GLU A 47 35.43 14.52 -23.40
C GLU A 47 34.75 14.82 -22.05
N ARG A 48 34.47 16.10 -21.79
CA ARG A 48 33.78 16.50 -20.57
C ARG A 48 32.32 16.05 -20.55
N ALA A 49 31.66 16.06 -21.70
CA ALA A 49 30.30 15.53 -21.84
C ALA A 49 30.25 14.03 -21.49
N SER A 50 31.22 13.22 -21.95
CA SER A 50 31.31 11.79 -21.64
C SER A 50 31.37 11.52 -20.13
N TYR A 51 32.21 12.25 -19.40
CA TYR A 51 32.29 12.09 -17.94
C TYR A 51 30.97 12.42 -17.23
N LEU A 52 30.23 13.43 -17.70
CA LEU A 52 28.91 13.76 -17.15
C LEU A 52 27.84 12.72 -17.52
N ARG A 53 27.95 12.06 -18.69
CA ARG A 53 27.08 10.94 -19.06
C ARG A 53 27.29 9.76 -18.12
N ASP A 54 28.53 9.43 -17.76
CA ASP A 54 28.81 8.38 -16.78
C ASP A 54 28.16 8.68 -15.41
N GLN A 55 28.24 9.94 -14.95
CA GLN A 55 27.56 10.36 -13.71
C GLN A 55 26.03 10.26 -13.83
N ARG A 56 25.47 10.64 -14.97
CA ARG A 56 24.03 10.51 -15.24
C ARG A 56 23.60 9.04 -15.23
N ASP A 57 24.38 8.16 -15.83
CA ASP A 57 24.09 6.72 -15.90
C ASP A 57 24.14 6.07 -14.51
N GLN A 58 25.01 6.54 -13.62
CA GLN A 58 24.98 6.14 -12.21
C GLN A 58 23.67 6.56 -11.53
N LEU A 59 23.22 7.80 -11.75
CA LEU A 59 21.94 8.27 -11.19
C LEU A 59 20.73 7.56 -11.81
N LEU A 60 20.78 7.18 -13.09
CA LEU A 60 19.76 6.36 -13.73
C LEU A 60 19.69 4.97 -13.07
N ASN A 61 20.84 4.35 -12.76
CA ASN A 61 20.87 3.10 -12.02
C ASN A 61 20.35 3.26 -10.57
N GLU A 62 20.69 4.35 -9.90
CA GLU A 62 20.16 4.65 -8.56
C GLU A 62 18.63 4.82 -8.60
N LEU A 63 18.12 5.59 -9.56
CA LEU A 63 16.68 5.78 -9.76
C LEU A 63 15.95 4.45 -9.99
N ALA A 64 16.59 3.49 -10.67
CA ALA A 64 16.00 2.17 -10.96
C ALA A 64 15.82 1.33 -9.69
N GLY A 65 16.67 1.55 -8.67
CA GLY A 65 16.49 0.95 -7.35
C GLY A 65 15.34 1.60 -6.55
N LEU A 66 14.98 2.84 -6.86
CA LEU A 66 13.95 3.59 -6.14
C LEU A 66 12.55 3.38 -6.72
N MET A 67 12.39 3.39 -8.06
CA MET A 67 11.09 3.36 -8.71
C MET A 67 11.12 2.77 -10.13
N ASP A 68 9.94 2.42 -10.65
CA ASP A 68 9.76 2.08 -12.06
C ASP A 68 9.84 3.33 -12.96
N TYR A 69 10.68 3.26 -13.99
CA TYR A 69 10.74 4.28 -15.02
C TYR A 69 11.17 3.70 -16.36
N THR A 70 10.83 4.45 -17.41
CA THR A 70 11.34 4.26 -18.77
C THR A 70 12.08 5.51 -19.20
N TRP A 71 13.05 5.39 -20.10
CA TRP A 71 13.80 6.55 -20.57
C TRP A 71 14.20 6.40 -22.04
N TYR A 72 14.48 7.53 -22.66
CA TYR A 72 15.08 7.60 -23.99
C TYR A 72 16.01 8.82 -24.07
N GLU A 73 16.97 8.77 -24.98
CA GLU A 73 17.88 9.86 -25.29
C GLU A 73 17.57 10.41 -26.69
N ASP A 74 17.60 11.73 -26.83
CA ASP A 74 17.45 12.41 -28.12
C ASP A 74 18.79 12.61 -28.83
N ASP A 75 18.74 13.07 -30.08
CA ASP A 75 19.93 13.29 -30.92
C ASP A 75 20.89 14.36 -30.36
N ASN A 76 20.46 15.16 -29.38
CA ASN A 76 21.26 16.19 -28.73
C ASN A 76 21.85 15.71 -27.38
N GLY A 77 21.74 14.41 -27.06
CA GLY A 77 22.21 13.83 -25.81
C GLY A 77 21.30 14.09 -24.61
N GLY A 78 20.11 14.66 -24.83
CA GLY A 78 19.12 14.93 -23.80
C GLY A 78 18.37 13.67 -23.40
N VAL A 79 18.37 13.32 -22.11
CA VAL A 79 17.59 12.18 -21.60
C VAL A 79 16.21 12.63 -21.10
N THR A 80 15.18 11.94 -21.58
CA THR A 80 13.82 12.04 -21.04
C THR A 80 13.50 10.81 -20.22
N ILE A 81 12.99 11.00 -19.00
CA ILE A 81 12.55 9.95 -18.09
C ILE A 81 11.04 10.03 -17.96
N MET A 82 10.38 8.88 -18.09
CA MET A 82 8.93 8.75 -18.02
C MET A 82 8.50 7.71 -16.99
N THR A 83 7.41 8.01 -16.28
CA THR A 83 6.69 7.08 -15.41
C THR A 83 5.19 7.21 -15.66
N GLY A 84 4.47 6.09 -15.82
CA GLY A 84 3.02 6.13 -16.09
C GLY A 84 2.60 6.95 -17.32
N GLY A 85 3.46 7.00 -18.35
CA GLY A 85 3.24 7.82 -19.54
C GLY A 85 3.42 9.34 -19.31
N LYS A 86 3.93 9.76 -18.15
CA LYS A 86 4.20 11.16 -17.81
C LYS A 86 5.70 11.41 -17.70
N GLY A 87 6.16 12.56 -18.19
CA GLY A 87 7.56 12.98 -18.07
C GLY A 87 7.91 13.37 -16.65
N LEU A 88 8.86 12.66 -16.05
CA LEU A 88 9.45 12.97 -14.75
C LEU A 88 10.71 13.82 -14.91
N VAL A 89 11.52 13.55 -15.93
CA VAL A 89 12.58 14.44 -16.41
C VAL A 89 12.35 14.67 -17.89
N THR A 90 12.35 15.92 -18.32
CA THR A 90 12.13 16.35 -19.70
C THR A 90 13.13 17.45 -20.05
N PRO A 91 13.23 17.87 -21.33
CA PRO A 91 14.03 19.06 -21.69
C PRO A 91 13.59 20.35 -20.98
N GLN A 92 12.39 20.38 -20.38
CA GLN A 92 11.90 21.51 -19.60
C GLN A 92 12.31 21.45 -18.11
N GLY A 93 12.91 20.34 -17.68
CA GLY A 93 13.34 20.11 -16.30
C GLY A 93 12.76 18.84 -15.66
N ALA A 94 13.04 18.69 -14.37
CA ALA A 94 12.45 17.66 -13.52
C ALA A 94 11.10 18.09 -12.93
N SER A 95 10.12 17.19 -12.98
CA SER A 95 8.84 17.32 -12.26
C SER A 95 8.94 16.71 -10.87
N THR A 96 8.13 17.22 -9.92
CA THR A 96 8.12 16.72 -8.54
C THR A 96 7.04 15.66 -8.37
N LEU A 97 7.45 14.51 -7.84
CA LEU A 97 6.54 13.49 -7.30
C LEU A 97 6.16 13.90 -5.86
N SER A 98 4.86 13.85 -5.56
CA SER A 98 4.34 14.17 -4.23
C SER A 98 3.51 13.01 -3.69
N THR A 99 3.38 12.94 -2.36
CA THR A 99 2.49 11.98 -1.70
C THR A 99 1.37 12.72 -1.00
N ALA A 100 0.20 12.11 -0.92
CA ALA A 100 -0.89 12.55 -0.06
C ALA A 100 -1.70 11.34 0.40
N VAL A 101 -2.31 11.45 1.56
CA VAL A 101 -3.30 10.48 2.03
C VAL A 101 -4.65 10.90 1.47
N ASP A 102 -5.36 9.98 0.83
CA ASP A 102 -6.69 10.24 0.31
C ASP A 102 -7.76 10.20 1.42
N SER A 103 -9.02 10.35 1.03
CA SER A 103 -10.16 10.33 1.96
C SER A 103 -10.36 8.97 2.64
N GLU A 104 -9.85 7.89 2.04
CA GLU A 104 -9.90 6.53 2.57
C GLU A 104 -8.74 6.24 3.53
N GLY A 105 -7.78 7.16 3.68
CA GLY A 105 -6.62 6.94 4.54
C GLY A 105 -5.49 6.21 3.83
N GLU A 106 -5.57 6.07 2.50
CA GLU A 106 -4.54 5.42 1.70
C GLU A 106 -3.54 6.42 1.17
N ARG A 107 -2.24 6.09 1.23
CA ARG A 107 -1.20 6.92 0.64
C ARG A 107 -1.21 6.76 -0.87
N LYS A 108 -1.42 7.87 -1.56
CA LYS A 108 -1.36 7.98 -3.02
C LYS A 108 -0.18 8.84 -3.47
N LEU A 109 0.33 8.54 -4.65
CA LEU A 109 1.39 9.25 -5.33
C LEU A 109 0.82 10.14 -6.44
N TYR A 110 1.26 11.39 -6.49
CA TYR A 110 0.77 12.38 -7.45
C TYR A 110 1.92 12.98 -8.24
N LEU A 111 1.72 13.12 -9.55
CA LEU A 111 2.60 13.84 -10.46
C LEU A 111 1.79 14.89 -11.22
N ASN A 112 2.14 16.16 -11.04
CA ASN A 112 1.41 17.30 -11.60
C ASN A 112 -0.10 17.28 -11.26
N GLY A 113 -0.42 16.92 -10.01
CA GLY A 113 -1.80 16.86 -9.49
C GLY A 113 -2.63 15.68 -10.00
N LYS A 114 -2.04 14.71 -10.69
CA LYS A 114 -2.71 13.47 -11.12
C LYS A 114 -2.17 12.28 -10.33
N ASP A 115 -3.07 11.44 -9.86
CA ASP A 115 -2.72 10.17 -9.24
C ASP A 115 -1.96 9.30 -10.26
N VAL A 116 -0.82 8.78 -9.81
CA VAL A 116 0.09 7.91 -10.53
C VAL A 116 0.47 6.67 -9.72
N THR A 117 -0.17 6.43 -8.57
CA THR A 117 0.07 5.33 -7.63
C THR A 117 0.24 3.99 -8.34
N SER A 118 -0.70 3.63 -9.22
CA SER A 118 -0.74 2.34 -9.91
C SER A 118 0.46 2.07 -10.85
N PHE A 119 1.30 3.06 -11.13
CA PHE A 119 2.47 2.90 -11.98
C PHE A 119 3.74 2.51 -11.21
N PHE A 120 3.71 2.56 -9.89
CA PHE A 120 4.86 2.26 -9.04
C PHE A 120 4.74 0.83 -8.51
N THR A 121 5.09 -0.14 -9.35
CA THR A 121 5.03 -1.58 -9.01
C THR A 121 6.42 -2.20 -8.81
N LYS A 122 7.47 -1.39 -8.90
CA LYS A 122 8.88 -1.83 -8.79
C LYS A 122 9.72 -0.81 -8.03
N GLY A 123 10.94 -1.23 -7.72
CA GLY A 123 11.87 -0.47 -6.89
C GLY A 123 11.39 -0.45 -5.44
N GLN A 124 12.11 0.28 -4.60
CA GLN A 124 11.76 0.44 -3.19
C GLN A 124 10.35 1.04 -3.01
N LEU A 125 9.96 1.98 -3.87
CA LEU A 125 8.66 2.63 -3.76
C LEU A 125 7.52 1.63 -3.97
N GLY A 126 7.54 0.84 -5.04
CA GLY A 126 6.54 -0.19 -5.26
C GLY A 126 6.55 -1.26 -4.18
N GLY A 127 7.73 -1.73 -3.76
CA GLY A 127 7.83 -2.74 -2.69
C GLY A 127 7.25 -2.27 -1.34
N TYR A 128 7.43 -1.00 -0.96
CA TYR A 128 6.79 -0.49 0.26
C TYR A 128 5.28 -0.33 0.13
N MET A 129 4.78 0.07 -1.04
CA MET A 129 3.35 0.17 -1.30
C MET A 129 2.70 -1.22 -1.26
N ASP A 130 3.30 -2.19 -1.95
CA ASP A 130 2.83 -3.58 -1.95
C ASP A 130 2.77 -4.14 -0.52
N VAL A 131 3.82 -3.97 0.28
CA VAL A 131 3.83 -4.46 1.68
C VAL A 131 2.76 -3.77 2.54
N MET A 132 2.54 -2.47 2.35
CA MET A 132 1.51 -1.72 3.08
C MET A 132 0.11 -2.29 2.78
N ASP A 133 -0.21 -2.47 1.50
CA ASP A 133 -1.49 -3.00 1.04
C ASP A 133 -1.67 -4.45 1.51
N ASP A 134 -0.64 -5.28 1.34
CA ASP A 134 -0.59 -6.67 1.78
C ASP A 134 -0.88 -6.83 3.28
N ILE A 135 -0.31 -5.95 4.13
CA ILE A 135 -0.52 -5.98 5.59
C ILE A 135 -1.94 -5.56 5.95
N LYS A 136 -2.49 -4.52 5.30
CA LYS A 136 -3.84 -4.02 5.55
C LYS A 136 -4.89 -5.07 5.15
N ASP A 137 -4.78 -5.59 3.94
CA ASP A 137 -5.77 -6.46 3.31
C ASP A 137 -5.74 -7.91 3.82
N ASN A 138 -4.67 -8.31 4.51
CA ASN A 138 -4.53 -9.67 5.03
C ASN A 138 -4.44 -9.71 6.56
N PRO A 139 -3.26 -9.59 7.21
CA PRO A 139 -3.16 -9.86 8.63
C PRO A 139 -3.95 -8.87 9.49
N LEU A 140 -4.03 -7.59 9.12
CA LEU A 140 -4.73 -6.60 9.92
C LEU A 140 -6.25 -6.82 9.90
N ILE A 141 -6.87 -6.82 8.71
CA ILE A 141 -8.31 -6.98 8.59
C ILE A 141 -8.79 -8.34 9.13
N ASN A 142 -8.00 -9.41 8.95
CA ASN A 142 -8.34 -10.70 9.53
C ASN A 142 -8.21 -10.67 11.06
N LEU A 143 -7.20 -10.01 11.63
CA LEU A 143 -7.11 -9.86 13.07
C LEU A 143 -8.30 -9.07 13.64
N GLN A 144 -8.67 -7.97 13.00
CA GLN A 144 -9.83 -7.17 13.38
C GLN A 144 -11.10 -8.02 13.35
N ARG A 145 -11.32 -8.79 12.28
CA ARG A 145 -12.45 -9.72 12.16
C ARG A 145 -12.48 -10.79 13.24
N LEU A 146 -11.32 -11.36 13.59
CA LEU A 146 -11.23 -12.32 14.70
C LEU A 146 -11.66 -11.69 16.02
N VAL A 147 -11.13 -10.51 16.34
CA VAL A 147 -11.48 -9.78 17.58
C VAL A 147 -12.96 -9.43 17.58
N ALA A 148 -13.49 -8.92 16.46
CA ALA A 148 -14.88 -8.57 16.32
C ALA A 148 -15.81 -9.79 16.53
N SER A 149 -15.43 -10.95 15.97
CA SER A 149 -16.18 -12.19 16.15
C SER A 149 -16.13 -12.68 17.59
N VAL A 150 -14.98 -12.58 18.27
CA VAL A 150 -14.88 -12.89 19.71
C VAL A 150 -15.81 -11.99 20.52
N ILE A 151 -15.81 -10.68 20.27
CA ILE A 151 -16.70 -9.73 20.97
C ILE A 151 -18.16 -10.10 20.71
N ASN A 152 -18.54 -10.26 19.44
CA ASN A 152 -19.93 -10.49 19.03
C ASN A 152 -20.47 -11.80 19.62
N GLU A 153 -19.79 -12.92 19.37
CA GLU A 153 -20.25 -14.25 19.78
C GLU A 153 -20.26 -14.42 21.29
N VAL A 154 -19.20 -13.97 21.98
CA VAL A 154 -19.16 -14.05 23.45
C VAL A 154 -20.27 -13.19 24.06
N ASN A 155 -20.52 -11.99 23.55
CA ASN A 155 -21.62 -11.17 24.04
C ASN A 155 -23.00 -11.79 23.73
N ILE A 156 -23.20 -12.37 22.54
CA ILE A 156 -24.44 -13.08 22.18
C ILE A 156 -24.74 -14.19 23.18
N VAL A 157 -23.76 -15.03 23.51
CA VAL A 157 -23.94 -16.14 24.46
C VAL A 157 -24.04 -15.63 25.90
N HIS A 158 -23.17 -14.70 26.31
CA HIS A 158 -23.14 -14.18 27.68
C HIS A 158 -24.46 -13.49 28.07
N ARG A 159 -25.06 -12.72 27.15
CA ARG A 159 -26.36 -12.05 27.39
C ARG A 159 -27.52 -13.01 27.64
N GLN A 160 -27.42 -14.27 27.21
CA GLN A 160 -28.46 -15.28 27.44
C GLN A 160 -28.39 -15.92 28.83
N GLY A 161 -27.28 -15.73 29.56
CA GLY A 161 -27.07 -16.33 30.86
C GLY A 161 -27.53 -15.45 32.04
N TYR A 162 -27.24 -15.96 33.24
CA TYR A 162 -27.57 -15.33 34.51
C TYR A 162 -26.34 -15.26 35.43
N GLY A 163 -26.12 -14.09 36.03
CA GLY A 163 -25.12 -13.85 37.07
C GLY A 163 -25.49 -14.45 38.43
N ILE A 164 -24.53 -14.48 39.35
CA ILE A 164 -24.70 -14.99 40.73
C ILE A 164 -25.13 -13.89 41.71
N ASP A 165 -25.22 -12.65 41.25
CA ASP A 165 -25.80 -11.53 42.01
C ASP A 165 -27.28 -11.77 42.34
N THR A 166 -27.81 -10.97 43.27
CA THR A 166 -29.20 -11.12 43.73
C THR A 166 -29.93 -9.78 43.66
N PRO A 167 -30.97 -9.63 42.82
CA PRO A 167 -31.46 -10.61 41.82
C PRO A 167 -30.40 -10.89 40.74
N SER A 168 -30.47 -12.08 40.10
CA SER A 168 -29.52 -12.43 39.04
C SER A 168 -29.59 -11.44 37.89
N SER A 169 -28.46 -10.82 37.56
CA SER A 169 -28.30 -10.02 36.35
C SER A 169 -28.30 -10.93 35.12
N THR A 170 -28.82 -10.41 34.01
CA THR A 170 -28.89 -11.08 32.70
C THR A 170 -28.80 -10.02 31.62
N ASN A 171 -28.63 -10.42 30.36
CA ASN A 171 -28.55 -9.50 29.23
C ASN A 171 -27.36 -8.51 29.33
N ASN A 172 -26.32 -8.87 30.09
CA ASN A 172 -25.08 -8.10 30.20
C ASN A 172 -24.12 -8.49 29.08
N ASN A 173 -23.36 -7.54 28.56
CA ASN A 173 -22.20 -7.85 27.74
C ASN A 173 -21.02 -8.31 28.63
N PHE A 174 -20.15 -9.14 28.06
CA PHE A 174 -18.86 -9.49 28.67
C PHE A 174 -17.77 -8.53 28.19
N PHE A 175 -17.74 -8.26 26.89
CA PHE A 175 -16.89 -7.24 26.26
C PHE A 175 -17.71 -6.00 25.90
N ASP A 176 -17.09 -4.85 25.78
CA ASP A 176 -17.79 -3.67 25.25
C ASP A 176 -18.40 -3.99 23.87
N ALA A 177 -19.60 -3.44 23.64
CA ALA A 177 -20.32 -3.72 22.40
C ALA A 177 -19.54 -3.16 21.21
N LEU A 178 -19.52 -3.91 20.11
CA LEU A 178 -18.97 -3.44 18.85
C LEU A 178 -19.57 -2.08 18.49
N GLN A 179 -18.71 -1.18 18.02
CA GLN A 179 -19.09 0.13 17.51
C GLN A 179 -19.02 0.13 15.99
N ILE A 180 -19.86 0.94 15.35
CA ILE A 180 -19.77 1.16 13.91
C ILE A 180 -18.89 2.37 13.64
N TYR A 181 -17.81 2.14 12.92
CA TYR A 181 -17.00 3.20 12.35
C TYR A 181 -17.58 3.64 11.00
N THR A 182 -17.55 4.94 10.74
CA THR A 182 -18.06 5.48 9.49
C THR A 182 -17.19 6.58 8.90
N LYS A 183 -17.16 6.68 7.57
CA LYS A 183 -16.65 7.86 6.86
C LYS A 183 -17.73 8.42 5.94
N ASP A 184 -17.73 9.74 5.81
CA ASP A 184 -18.69 10.50 5.02
C ASP A 184 -17.94 11.17 3.86
N TYR A 185 -18.32 10.82 2.64
CA TYR A 185 -17.78 11.37 1.40
C TYR A 185 -18.82 12.18 0.63
N SER A 186 -19.81 12.73 1.32
CA SER A 186 -20.88 13.53 0.73
C SER A 186 -20.65 15.04 0.95
N ALA A 187 -21.25 15.85 0.08
CA ALA A 187 -21.17 17.31 0.20
C ALA A 187 -22.36 17.94 0.94
N GLY A 188 -23.49 17.25 1.01
CA GLY A 188 -24.76 17.80 1.50
C GLY A 188 -25.60 16.87 2.38
N ALA A 189 -25.22 15.60 2.50
CA ALA A 189 -25.79 14.66 3.46
C ALA A 189 -24.80 14.45 4.61
N TYR A 190 -25.21 13.73 5.65
CA TYR A 190 -24.34 13.31 6.75
C TYR A 190 -24.93 12.12 7.50
N ILE A 191 -24.07 11.38 8.19
CA ILE A 191 -24.49 10.29 9.08
C ILE A 191 -24.94 10.90 10.42
N ASP A 192 -26.21 10.71 10.76
CA ASP A 192 -26.77 11.09 12.06
C ASP A 192 -26.51 10.01 13.12
N SER A 193 -26.63 8.73 12.74
CA SER A 193 -26.28 7.60 13.60
C SER A 193 -25.95 6.34 12.80
N ALA A 194 -25.11 5.48 13.37
CA ALA A 194 -24.83 4.14 12.86
C ALA A 194 -24.66 3.20 14.05
N VAL A 195 -25.46 2.14 14.12
CA VAL A 195 -25.49 1.21 15.26
C VAL A 195 -25.68 -0.22 14.80
N ILE A 196 -25.22 -1.17 15.62
CA ILE A 196 -25.55 -2.58 15.45
C ILE A 196 -26.93 -2.81 16.07
N SER A 197 -27.95 -2.94 15.23
CA SER A 197 -29.33 -3.15 15.63
C SER A 197 -29.63 -4.61 15.98
N ASN A 198 -28.93 -5.55 15.34
CA ASN A 198 -29.06 -6.98 15.64
C ASN A 198 -27.73 -7.74 15.50
N PRO A 199 -27.03 -7.99 16.62
CA PRO A 199 -25.78 -8.76 16.65
C PRO A 199 -25.87 -10.17 16.03
N ALA A 200 -27.03 -10.81 16.10
CA ALA A 200 -27.21 -12.19 15.61
C ALA A 200 -27.35 -12.30 14.09
N THR A 201 -27.47 -11.17 13.38
CA THR A 201 -27.52 -11.11 11.90
C THR A 201 -26.38 -10.28 11.32
N LEU A 202 -25.41 -9.90 12.14
CA LEU A 202 -24.23 -9.14 11.71
C LEU A 202 -23.26 -10.07 10.98
N THR A 203 -22.77 -9.71 9.79
CA THR A 203 -21.81 -10.55 9.03
C THR A 203 -20.35 -10.11 9.16
N LEU A 204 -20.09 -9.06 9.95
CA LEU A 204 -18.79 -8.44 10.17
C LEU A 204 -18.08 -7.96 8.89
N ASP A 205 -18.83 -7.77 7.79
CA ASP A 205 -18.30 -7.15 6.58
C ASP A 205 -18.29 -5.63 6.66
N GLU A 206 -17.55 -5.01 5.76
CA GLU A 206 -17.53 -3.56 5.55
C GLU A 206 -18.35 -3.22 4.31
N TYR A 207 -18.98 -2.04 4.31
CA TYR A 207 -19.94 -1.66 3.29
C TYR A 207 -19.80 -0.21 2.85
N ASP A 208 -20.12 0.01 1.58
CA ASP A 208 -20.30 1.34 1.01
C ASP A 208 -21.77 1.57 0.71
N ILE A 209 -22.34 2.64 1.27
CA ILE A 209 -23.66 3.15 0.91
C ILE A 209 -23.45 4.25 -0.13
N SER A 210 -23.75 3.95 -1.40
CA SER A 210 -23.55 4.85 -2.53
C SER A 210 -24.87 5.39 -3.06
N PHE A 211 -24.96 6.70 -3.24
CA PHE A 211 -26.14 7.38 -3.79
C PHE A 211 -26.10 7.43 -5.31
N THR A 212 -27.12 6.83 -5.94
CA THR A 212 -27.29 6.87 -7.41
C THR A 212 -28.08 8.09 -7.88
N GLY A 213 -28.63 8.85 -6.94
CA GLY A 213 -29.39 10.08 -7.12
C GLY A 213 -29.92 10.59 -5.77
N ALA A 214 -30.60 11.74 -5.77
CA ALA A 214 -31.04 12.39 -4.54
C ALA A 214 -32.09 11.61 -3.71
N ALA A 215 -32.62 10.51 -4.23
CA ALA A 215 -33.68 9.73 -3.61
C ALA A 215 -33.41 8.22 -3.63
N ASN A 216 -32.23 7.75 -4.03
CA ASN A 216 -31.93 6.31 -4.11
C ASN A 216 -30.49 6.01 -3.73
N TYR A 217 -30.29 4.93 -2.98
CA TYR A 217 -28.99 4.41 -2.59
C TYR A 217 -28.84 2.93 -2.95
N VAL A 218 -27.60 2.49 -3.05
CA VAL A 218 -27.18 1.09 -3.18
C VAL A 218 -26.15 0.82 -2.09
N ILE A 219 -26.24 -0.35 -1.47
CA ILE A 219 -25.27 -0.82 -0.48
C ILE A 219 -24.46 -1.93 -1.12
N THR A 220 -23.15 -1.80 -1.13
CA THR A 220 -22.22 -2.81 -1.62
C THR A 220 -21.28 -3.25 -0.51
N ASN A 221 -20.93 -4.53 -0.49
CA ASN A 221 -19.82 -5.00 0.33
C ASN A 221 -18.51 -4.39 -0.22
N HIS A 222 -17.73 -3.75 0.65
CA HIS A 222 -16.55 -2.95 0.31
C HIS A 222 -15.48 -3.81 -0.39
N GLN A 223 -15.22 -5.00 0.15
CA GLN A 223 -14.18 -5.90 -0.36
C GLN A 223 -14.55 -6.54 -1.70
N THR A 224 -15.80 -6.98 -1.87
CA THR A 224 -16.22 -7.80 -3.01
C THR A 224 -16.94 -7.00 -4.10
N GLY A 225 -17.41 -5.79 -3.79
CA GLY A 225 -18.28 -5.00 -4.65
C GLY A 225 -19.68 -5.59 -4.83
N ALA A 226 -20.02 -6.68 -4.15
CA ALA A 226 -21.32 -7.32 -4.27
C ALA A 226 -22.42 -6.42 -3.70
N THR A 227 -23.52 -6.24 -4.43
CA THR A 227 -24.70 -5.52 -3.93
C THR A 227 -25.39 -6.32 -2.83
N VAL A 228 -25.52 -5.71 -1.66
CA VAL A 228 -26.19 -6.27 -0.48
C VAL A 228 -27.65 -5.83 -0.43
N ALA A 229 -27.89 -4.53 -0.63
CA ALA A 229 -29.23 -3.95 -0.62
C ALA A 229 -29.30 -2.71 -1.51
N SER A 230 -30.51 -2.24 -1.80
CA SER A 230 -30.75 -0.93 -2.41
C SER A 230 -32.12 -0.42 -1.96
N GLY A 231 -32.31 0.89 -1.99
CA GLY A 231 -33.54 1.47 -1.47
C GLY A 231 -33.77 2.92 -1.87
N ALA A 232 -34.96 3.39 -1.55
CA ALA A 232 -35.31 4.81 -1.63
C ALA A 232 -34.74 5.53 -0.41
N TYR A 233 -34.08 6.66 -0.64
CA TYR A 233 -33.59 7.53 0.41
C TYR A 233 -34.67 8.51 0.87
N THR A 234 -34.85 8.60 2.18
CA THR A 234 -35.60 9.68 2.84
C THR A 234 -34.70 10.26 3.92
N PRO A 235 -34.44 11.58 3.95
CA PRO A 235 -33.60 12.19 4.98
C PRO A 235 -34.09 11.87 6.40
N GLY A 236 -33.18 11.44 7.26
CA GLY A 236 -33.47 10.99 8.63
C GLY A 236 -34.16 9.63 8.73
N GLY A 237 -34.35 8.94 7.60
CA GLY A 237 -34.86 7.57 7.56
C GLY A 237 -33.78 6.54 7.92
N THR A 238 -34.17 5.45 8.58
CA THR A 238 -33.28 4.34 8.89
C THR A 238 -33.06 3.45 7.68
N ILE A 239 -31.80 3.19 7.36
CA ILE A 239 -31.31 2.23 6.38
C ILE A 239 -30.81 1.01 7.15
N SER A 240 -31.53 -0.10 7.05
CA SER A 240 -31.20 -1.35 7.76
C SER A 240 -30.68 -2.42 6.80
N PHE A 241 -29.58 -3.07 7.15
CA PHE A 241 -28.96 -4.16 6.39
C PHE A 241 -28.02 -4.95 7.29
N GLU A 242 -27.97 -6.29 7.14
CA GLU A 242 -26.98 -7.16 7.83
C GLU A 242 -26.76 -6.85 9.33
N GLY A 243 -27.85 -6.62 10.08
CA GLY A 243 -27.79 -6.33 11.52
C GLY A 243 -27.31 -4.90 11.89
N ILE A 244 -27.14 -4.02 10.91
CA ILE A 244 -26.73 -2.62 11.07
C ILE A 244 -27.90 -1.71 10.71
N ASP A 245 -28.10 -0.67 11.53
CA ASP A 245 -28.99 0.45 11.22
C ASP A 245 -28.15 1.73 11.07
N VAL A 246 -28.30 2.39 9.92
CA VAL A 246 -27.66 3.69 9.64
C VAL A 246 -28.75 4.72 9.36
N VAL A 247 -28.62 5.91 9.95
CA VAL A 247 -29.47 7.05 9.67
C VAL A 247 -28.64 8.11 8.96
N ILE A 248 -29.02 8.42 7.73
CA ILE A 248 -28.39 9.48 6.92
C ILE A 248 -29.42 10.61 6.77
N ASP A 249 -29.02 11.84 7.08
CA ASP A 249 -29.85 13.04 6.95
C ASP A 249 -29.21 14.04 5.98
N GLY A 250 -29.92 15.11 5.64
CA GLY A 250 -29.48 16.12 4.70
C GLY A 250 -29.89 15.85 3.25
N ALA A 251 -29.19 16.52 2.33
CA ALA A 251 -29.49 16.53 0.90
C ALA A 251 -28.44 15.73 0.12
N ALA A 252 -28.69 14.43 -0.04
CA ALA A 252 -27.84 13.56 -0.83
C ALA A 252 -27.93 13.86 -2.33
N ALA A 253 -26.86 13.60 -3.06
CA ALA A 253 -26.73 13.73 -4.50
C ALA A 253 -26.15 12.46 -5.13
N ALA A 254 -26.28 12.33 -6.46
CA ALA A 254 -25.63 11.23 -7.18
C ALA A 254 -24.11 11.34 -7.03
N GLY A 255 -23.47 10.24 -6.61
CA GLY A 255 -22.03 10.18 -6.36
C GLY A 255 -21.62 10.40 -4.91
N ASP A 256 -22.54 10.78 -4.02
CA ASP A 256 -22.26 10.77 -2.58
C ASP A 256 -22.11 9.32 -2.10
N SER A 257 -21.17 9.07 -1.18
CA SER A 257 -20.97 7.75 -0.58
C SER A 257 -20.61 7.84 0.90
N PHE A 258 -20.87 6.74 1.60
CA PHE A 258 -20.59 6.57 3.02
C PHE A 258 -20.00 5.19 3.26
N PHE A 259 -18.88 5.14 3.97
CA PHE A 259 -18.25 3.90 4.41
C PHE A 259 -18.78 3.51 5.78
N VAL A 260 -19.07 2.22 5.99
CA VAL A 260 -19.61 1.66 7.23
C VAL A 260 -18.86 0.38 7.56
N SER A 261 -18.21 0.35 8.74
CA SER A 261 -17.39 -0.78 9.16
C SER A 261 -17.64 -1.17 10.63
N PRO A 262 -17.96 -2.44 10.92
CA PRO A 262 -17.93 -2.99 12.28
C PRO A 262 -16.52 -3.47 12.70
N LEU A 263 -15.52 -3.37 11.81
CA LEU A 263 -14.16 -3.89 12.01
C LEU A 263 -13.14 -2.78 12.33
N SER A 264 -13.30 -1.62 11.70
CA SER A 264 -12.41 -0.48 11.92
C SER A 264 -12.41 -0.08 13.40
N ASN A 265 -11.22 0.13 13.95
CA ASN A 265 -10.96 0.45 15.36
C ASN A 265 -11.46 -0.61 16.37
N VAL A 266 -11.77 -1.84 15.93
CA VAL A 266 -12.35 -2.84 16.83
C VAL A 266 -11.39 -3.26 17.95
N ILE A 267 -10.09 -3.33 17.69
CA ILE A 267 -9.10 -3.73 18.69
C ILE A 267 -8.60 -2.53 19.53
N GLU A 268 -8.63 -1.30 19.01
CA GLU A 268 -8.54 -0.08 19.83
C GLU A 268 -9.66 -0.02 20.88
N ASN A 269 -10.90 -0.35 20.48
CA ASN A 269 -12.08 -0.31 21.34
C ASN A 269 -12.33 -1.63 22.10
N PHE A 270 -11.45 -2.61 21.98
CA PHE A 270 -11.65 -3.91 22.62
C PHE A 270 -11.36 -3.83 24.12
N ASP A 271 -12.41 -3.87 24.93
CA ASP A 271 -12.30 -3.90 26.38
C ASP A 271 -13.32 -4.85 27.03
N VAL A 272 -13.04 -5.25 28.26
CA VAL A 272 -13.96 -6.03 29.09
C VAL A 272 -14.97 -5.07 29.73
N SER A 273 -16.25 -5.30 29.48
CA SER A 273 -17.32 -4.42 29.96
C SER A 273 -17.56 -4.53 31.47
N LEU A 274 -17.19 -5.68 32.06
CA LEU A 274 -17.36 -5.96 33.48
C LEU A 274 -16.12 -5.54 34.28
N THR A 275 -16.33 -4.75 35.34
CA THR A 275 -15.26 -4.37 36.27
C THR A 275 -15.02 -5.44 37.34
N ASP A 276 -13.89 -5.34 38.06
CA ASP A 276 -13.58 -6.21 39.21
C ASP A 276 -14.67 -6.20 40.31
N ALA A 277 -15.42 -5.09 40.42
CA ALA A 277 -16.53 -4.96 41.36
C ALA A 277 -17.81 -5.65 40.89
N GLU A 278 -17.85 -6.12 39.64
CA GLU A 278 -19.03 -6.64 38.95
C GLU A 278 -18.87 -8.11 38.54
N LEU A 279 -17.86 -8.81 39.04
CA LEU A 279 -17.62 -10.22 38.74
C LEU A 279 -18.82 -11.14 39.06
N GLU A 280 -19.69 -10.73 39.98
CA GLU A 280 -20.95 -11.42 40.26
C GLU A 280 -21.96 -11.39 39.09
N LYS A 281 -21.77 -10.48 38.13
CA LYS A 281 -22.59 -10.35 36.92
C LYS A 281 -22.14 -11.23 35.75
N ILE A 282 -21.06 -12.00 35.93
CA ILE A 282 -20.63 -12.98 34.93
C ILE A 282 -21.71 -14.04 34.78
N ALA A 283 -22.30 -14.10 33.58
CA ALA A 283 -23.50 -14.85 33.28
C ALA A 283 -23.20 -16.32 32.94
N ALA A 284 -22.67 -17.06 33.92
CA ALA A 284 -22.22 -18.44 33.74
C ALA A 284 -23.36 -19.48 33.71
N SER A 285 -24.50 -19.16 34.33
CA SER A 285 -25.66 -20.05 34.41
C SER A 285 -26.61 -19.83 33.23
N ASP A 286 -27.24 -20.88 32.70
CA ASP A 286 -28.33 -20.75 31.70
C ASP A 286 -29.73 -20.61 32.31
N SER A 287 -29.81 -20.60 33.65
CA SER A 287 -31.05 -20.44 34.41
C SER A 287 -30.87 -19.51 35.61
N ASP A 288 -31.96 -18.89 36.06
CA ASP A 288 -31.96 -17.98 37.22
C ASP A 288 -31.45 -18.69 38.50
N THR A 289 -30.46 -18.07 39.16
CA THR A 289 -29.83 -18.62 40.37
C THR A 289 -30.77 -18.61 41.58
N ALA A 290 -31.85 -17.84 41.56
CA ALA A 290 -32.91 -17.85 42.56
C ALA A 290 -33.81 -19.11 42.49
N VAL A 291 -33.82 -19.81 41.36
CA VAL A 291 -34.75 -20.92 41.08
C VAL A 291 -34.05 -22.28 41.15
N SER A 292 -32.80 -22.39 40.68
CA SER A 292 -31.93 -23.59 40.80
C SER A 292 -30.47 -23.38 40.34
N GLY A 293 -30.09 -22.22 39.80
CA GLY A 293 -28.82 -22.01 39.08
C GLY A 293 -27.52 -21.89 39.91
N LYS A 294 -27.53 -22.15 41.23
CA LYS A 294 -26.28 -22.11 42.02
C LYS A 294 -25.38 -23.29 41.64
N GLY A 295 -24.28 -23.00 40.96
CA GLY A 295 -23.34 -24.00 40.45
C GLY A 295 -23.64 -24.52 39.05
N ASN A 296 -24.70 -24.02 38.39
CA ASN A 296 -24.93 -24.21 36.95
C ASN A 296 -23.86 -23.44 36.16
N ASN A 297 -23.28 -24.11 35.18
CA ASN A 297 -22.21 -23.57 34.34
C ASN A 297 -22.49 -23.81 32.86
N GLU A 298 -23.72 -24.16 32.51
CA GLU A 298 -24.12 -24.50 31.15
C GLU A 298 -23.87 -23.35 30.16
N ASN A 299 -24.06 -22.08 30.57
CA ASN A 299 -23.77 -20.94 29.68
C ASN A 299 -22.27 -20.68 29.53
N ALA A 300 -21.50 -20.86 30.62
CA ALA A 300 -20.04 -20.80 30.54
C ALA A 300 -19.46 -21.90 29.64
N LEU A 301 -20.08 -23.09 29.63
CA LEU A 301 -19.70 -24.17 28.70
C LEU A 301 -19.98 -23.78 27.24
N ARG A 302 -21.10 -23.12 26.94
CA ARG A 302 -21.38 -22.59 25.60
C ARG A 302 -20.35 -21.56 25.15
N ILE A 303 -19.93 -20.65 26.03
CA ILE A 303 -18.85 -19.68 25.72
C ILE A 303 -17.54 -20.41 25.42
N TYR A 304 -17.22 -21.47 26.18
CA TYR A 304 -16.04 -22.30 25.91
C TYR A 304 -16.13 -23.03 24.55
N GLU A 305 -17.31 -23.52 24.18
CA GLU A 305 -17.54 -24.23 22.92
C GLU A 305 -17.30 -23.35 21.68
N LEU A 306 -17.51 -22.03 21.77
CA LEU A 306 -17.21 -21.07 20.69
C LEU A 306 -15.77 -21.17 20.15
N TYR A 307 -14.81 -21.55 21.00
CA TYR A 307 -13.42 -21.72 20.59
C TYR A 307 -13.23 -22.79 19.50
N HIS A 308 -14.14 -23.77 19.45
CA HIS A 308 -14.12 -24.90 18.51
C HIS A 308 -15.25 -24.87 17.48
N GLU A 309 -16.21 -23.96 17.64
CA GLU A 309 -17.37 -23.85 16.75
C GLU A 309 -17.00 -23.28 15.38
N SER A 310 -17.71 -23.72 14.34
CA SER A 310 -17.59 -23.18 13.00
C SER A 310 -18.48 -21.95 12.89
N LEU A 311 -17.87 -20.77 12.72
CA LEU A 311 -18.57 -19.49 12.74
C LEU A 311 -18.72 -18.93 11.32
N SER A 312 -19.92 -18.47 10.97
CA SER A 312 -20.22 -17.90 9.64
C SER A 312 -19.34 -16.71 9.32
N ASP A 313 -19.14 -15.83 10.30
CA ASP A 313 -18.45 -14.55 10.12
C ASP A 313 -16.93 -14.74 9.96
N LEU A 314 -16.45 -15.94 10.29
CA LEU A 314 -15.07 -16.40 10.06
C LEU A 314 -14.99 -17.38 8.87
N SER A 315 -15.94 -17.31 7.93
CA SER A 315 -15.99 -18.17 6.74
C SER A 315 -16.02 -19.67 7.07
N GLY A 316 -16.67 -20.04 8.18
CA GLY A 316 -16.77 -21.41 8.67
C GLY A 316 -15.55 -21.91 9.44
N ALA A 317 -14.57 -21.04 9.74
CA ALA A 317 -13.48 -21.35 10.65
C ALA A 317 -13.91 -21.23 12.13
N SER A 318 -13.12 -21.82 13.03
CA SER A 318 -13.19 -21.56 14.47
C SER A 318 -12.18 -20.50 14.86
N PHE A 319 -12.27 -19.94 16.08
CA PHE A 319 -11.27 -18.98 16.56
C PHE A 319 -9.84 -19.52 16.44
N GLU A 320 -9.63 -20.79 16.80
CA GLU A 320 -8.32 -21.43 16.69
C GLU A 320 -7.84 -21.53 15.24
N SER A 321 -8.66 -22.08 14.35
CA SER A 321 -8.22 -22.34 12.97
C SER A 321 -8.07 -21.05 12.18
N TYR A 322 -8.89 -20.04 12.46
CA TYR A 322 -8.82 -18.71 11.87
C TYR A 322 -7.54 -17.97 12.30
N TYR A 323 -7.23 -17.94 13.61
CA TYR A 323 -5.98 -17.33 14.10
C TYR A 323 -4.73 -18.01 13.52
N ARG A 324 -4.73 -19.36 13.44
CA ARG A 324 -3.65 -20.09 12.77
C ARG A 324 -3.53 -19.74 11.28
N GLY A 325 -4.65 -19.44 10.63
CA GLY A 325 -4.71 -18.94 9.26
C GLY A 325 -3.97 -17.61 9.10
N ILE A 326 -4.20 -16.65 10.00
CA ILE A 326 -3.51 -15.34 10.02
C ILE A 326 -1.99 -15.54 10.09
N VAL A 327 -1.52 -16.32 11.07
CA VAL A 327 -0.07 -16.57 11.25
C VAL A 327 0.52 -17.30 10.03
N SER A 328 -0.21 -18.27 9.47
CA SER A 328 0.23 -18.99 8.28
C SER A 328 0.32 -18.09 7.06
N ASN A 329 -0.62 -17.16 6.89
CA ASN A 329 -0.64 -16.22 5.77
C ASN A 329 0.58 -15.29 5.82
N VAL A 330 0.90 -14.70 6.98
CA VAL A 330 2.13 -13.91 7.18
C VAL A 330 3.39 -14.74 6.85
N GLY A 331 3.42 -16.01 7.27
CA GLY A 331 4.51 -16.92 6.96
C GLY A 331 4.68 -17.17 5.45
N VAL A 332 3.57 -17.33 4.72
CA VAL A 332 3.56 -17.51 3.26
C VAL A 332 3.99 -16.23 2.55
N MET A 333 3.50 -15.06 2.97
CA MET A 333 3.89 -13.76 2.43
C MET A 333 5.41 -13.54 2.58
N SER A 334 5.93 -13.74 3.79
CA SER A 334 7.36 -13.61 4.08
C SER A 334 8.21 -14.58 3.25
N LYS A 335 7.76 -15.84 3.12
CA LYS A 335 8.46 -16.84 2.30
C LYS A 335 8.42 -16.49 0.82
N SER A 336 7.27 -16.05 0.30
CA SER A 336 7.10 -15.63 -1.08
C SER A 336 7.99 -14.43 -1.43
N ALA A 337 8.02 -13.41 -0.57
CA ALA A 337 8.89 -12.26 -0.73
C ALA A 337 10.39 -12.64 -0.68
N SER A 338 10.78 -13.53 0.23
CA SER A 338 12.16 -14.03 0.31
C SER A 338 12.58 -14.83 -0.93
N ASP A 339 11.67 -15.64 -1.49
CA ASP A 339 11.96 -16.41 -2.70
C ASP A 339 12.01 -15.51 -3.94
N GLY A 340 11.13 -14.50 -4.01
CA GLY A 340 11.14 -13.46 -5.04
C GLY A 340 12.44 -12.66 -5.04
N LEU A 341 12.89 -12.18 -3.88
CA LEU A 341 14.16 -11.46 -3.75
C LEU A 341 15.35 -12.29 -4.24
N SER A 342 15.41 -13.57 -3.85
CA SER A 342 16.47 -14.49 -4.31
C SER A 342 16.45 -14.68 -5.83
N PHE A 343 15.27 -14.76 -6.44
CA PHE A 343 15.13 -14.84 -7.89
C PHE A 343 15.63 -13.56 -8.57
N ASP A 344 15.22 -12.39 -8.09
CA ASP A 344 15.59 -11.09 -8.65
C ASP A 344 17.09 -10.80 -8.50
N ASP A 345 17.70 -11.15 -7.37
CA ASP A 345 19.15 -11.02 -7.15
C ASP A 345 19.94 -11.88 -8.16
N ASN A 346 19.51 -13.11 -8.40
CA ASN A 346 20.14 -13.99 -9.38
C ASN A 346 19.97 -13.45 -10.82
N MET A 347 18.79 -12.93 -11.15
CA MET A 347 18.54 -12.32 -12.45
C MET A 347 19.41 -11.07 -12.65
N LEU A 348 19.50 -10.21 -11.64
CA LEU A 348 20.33 -9.01 -11.66
C LEU A 348 21.80 -9.38 -11.87
N PHE A 349 22.30 -10.39 -11.15
CA PHE A 349 23.67 -10.89 -11.31
C PHE A 349 23.95 -11.35 -12.74
N GLU A 350 23.06 -12.16 -13.33
CA GLU A 350 23.23 -12.64 -14.72
C GLU A 350 23.16 -11.50 -15.74
N LEU A 351 22.28 -10.51 -15.54
CA LEU A 351 22.17 -9.34 -16.41
C LEU A 351 23.38 -8.42 -16.29
N GLN A 352 23.91 -8.22 -15.09
CA GLN A 352 25.14 -7.47 -14.86
C GLN A 352 26.32 -8.13 -15.56
N LYS A 353 26.46 -9.45 -15.42
CA LYS A 353 27.49 -10.21 -16.12
C LYS A 353 27.39 -10.08 -17.64
N LYS A 354 26.19 -10.22 -18.21
CA LYS A 354 25.97 -9.99 -19.66
C LYS A 354 26.28 -8.56 -20.08
N ARG A 355 25.94 -7.58 -19.26
CA ARG A 355 26.27 -6.18 -19.51
C ARG A 355 27.79 -6.00 -19.49
N GLU A 356 28.51 -6.58 -18.54
CA GLU A 356 29.98 -6.52 -18.48
C GLU A 356 30.64 -7.23 -19.67
N GLU A 357 30.08 -8.35 -20.13
CA GLU A 357 30.55 -9.04 -21.34
C GLU A 357 30.37 -8.18 -22.62
N ALA A 358 29.30 -7.39 -22.69
CA ALA A 358 28.99 -6.54 -23.85
C ALA A 358 29.61 -5.12 -23.77
N SER A 359 29.69 -4.57 -22.56
CA SER A 359 30.23 -3.24 -22.23
C SER A 359 31.71 -3.28 -21.86
N GLY A 360 32.29 -4.48 -21.73
CA GLY A 360 33.71 -4.68 -21.56
C GLY A 360 34.41 -4.15 -22.80
N VAL A 361 34.85 -2.89 -22.72
CA VAL A 361 35.79 -2.31 -23.68
C VAL A 361 36.98 -3.26 -23.73
N SER A 362 37.14 -3.95 -24.86
CA SER A 362 38.31 -4.78 -25.06
C SER A 362 39.52 -3.86 -25.00
N ILE A 363 40.35 -4.00 -23.97
CA ILE A 363 41.63 -3.29 -23.85
C ILE A 363 42.45 -3.50 -25.13
N ASP A 364 42.27 -4.64 -25.80
CA ASP A 364 42.89 -4.94 -27.09
C ASP A 364 42.31 -4.10 -28.24
N GLU A 365 41.01 -3.79 -28.24
CA GLU A 365 40.36 -2.94 -29.24
C GLU A 365 40.65 -1.45 -29.02
N GLU A 366 40.69 -1.00 -27.76
CA GLU A 366 41.17 0.34 -27.39
C GLU A 366 42.67 0.50 -27.68
N ALA A 367 43.50 -0.50 -27.35
CA ALA A 367 44.92 -0.51 -27.70
C ALA A 367 45.14 -0.61 -29.22
N ALA A 368 44.32 -1.37 -29.95
CA ALA A 368 44.37 -1.42 -31.41
C ALA A 368 43.98 -0.07 -32.03
N ASN A 369 42.97 0.60 -31.50
CA ASN A 369 42.59 1.96 -31.92
C ASN A 369 43.69 2.96 -31.57
N LEU A 370 44.32 2.85 -30.40
CA LEU A 370 45.44 3.70 -30.01
C LEU A 370 46.67 3.49 -30.91
N ILE A 371 47.02 2.25 -31.22
CA ILE A 371 48.07 1.91 -32.21
C ILE A 371 47.70 2.44 -33.60
N ARG A 372 46.44 2.34 -33.99
CA ARG A 372 45.95 2.86 -35.28
C ARG A 372 46.07 4.38 -35.35
N TYR A 373 45.70 5.10 -34.29
CA TYR A 373 45.86 6.55 -34.20
C TYR A 373 47.34 6.96 -34.15
N GLN A 374 48.19 6.23 -33.43
CA GLN A 374 49.65 6.45 -33.45
C GLN A 374 50.23 6.26 -34.85
N ARG A 375 49.88 5.18 -35.55
CA ARG A 375 50.35 4.94 -36.93
C ARG A 375 49.83 5.99 -37.92
N ALA A 376 48.58 6.41 -37.78
CA ALA A 376 48.01 7.47 -38.60
C ALA A 376 48.72 8.81 -38.36
N PHE A 377 49.03 9.14 -37.11
CA PHE A 377 49.79 10.33 -36.74
C PHE A 377 51.23 10.28 -37.27
N GLU A 378 51.93 9.14 -37.13
CA GLU A 378 53.28 8.94 -37.70
C GLU A 378 53.30 9.02 -39.23
N ALA A 379 52.26 8.52 -39.90
CA ALA A 379 52.12 8.62 -41.34
C ALA A 379 51.87 10.09 -41.76
N GLY A 380 50.98 10.81 -41.06
CA GLY A 380 50.75 12.23 -41.27
C GLY A 380 52.00 13.08 -41.05
N ALA A 381 52.77 12.81 -39.99
CA ALA A 381 54.03 13.49 -39.71
C ALA A 381 55.10 13.23 -40.79
N ARG A 382 55.15 12.00 -41.35
CA ARG A 382 56.03 11.69 -42.49
C ARG A 382 55.61 12.40 -43.76
N ILE A 383 54.32 12.49 -44.04
CA ILE A 383 53.80 13.23 -45.19
C ILE A 383 54.14 14.72 -45.05
N LEU A 384 53.94 15.31 -43.87
CA LEU A 384 54.33 16.69 -43.59
C LEU A 384 55.83 16.90 -43.80
N LYS A 385 56.67 16.00 -43.27
CA LYS A 385 58.12 16.09 -43.45
C LYS A 385 58.56 15.97 -44.91
N MET A 386 57.97 15.04 -45.68
CA MET A 386 58.22 14.95 -47.13
C MET A 386 57.73 16.18 -47.87
N THR A 387 56.61 16.77 -47.44
CA THR A 387 56.08 18.00 -48.03
C THR A 387 57.01 19.18 -47.75
N ASP A 388 57.55 19.29 -46.53
CA ASP A 388 58.57 20.27 -46.16
C ASP A 388 59.86 20.07 -46.97
N GLU A 389 60.34 18.83 -47.11
CA GLU A 389 61.53 18.51 -47.94
C GLU A 389 61.31 18.84 -49.43
N LEU A 390 60.11 18.58 -49.96
CA LEU A 390 59.76 18.95 -51.33
C LEU A 390 59.65 20.47 -51.50
N LEU A 391 59.09 21.19 -50.53
CA LEU A 391 59.03 22.65 -50.51
C LEU A 391 60.44 23.26 -50.43
N GLU A 392 61.31 22.72 -49.57
CA GLU A 392 62.70 23.16 -49.43
C GLU A 392 63.51 22.88 -50.71
N THR A 393 63.27 21.75 -51.38
CA THR A 393 63.89 21.45 -52.68
C THR A 393 63.41 22.41 -53.77
N LEU A 394 62.12 22.77 -53.76
CA LEU A 394 61.53 23.75 -54.68
C LEU A 394 62.05 25.18 -54.41
N ILE A 395 62.36 25.53 -53.17
CA ILE A 395 62.89 26.84 -52.77
C ILE A 395 64.40 26.95 -53.08
N ASN A 396 65.12 25.82 -53.10
CA ASN A 396 66.56 25.76 -53.40
C ASN A 396 66.89 25.44 -54.87
N LEU A 397 65.88 25.32 -55.72
CA LEU A 397 65.95 25.32 -57.19
C LEU A 397 65.73 26.75 -57.71
#